data_AF-A0A2J8QYU8-F1
#
_entry.id   AF-A0A2J8QYU8-F1
#
_cell.length_a   1.000
_cell.length_b   1.000
_cell.length_c   1.000
_cell.angle_alpha   90.00
_cell.angle_beta   90.00
_cell.angle_gamma   90.00
#
_symmetry.space_group_name_H-M   'P 1'
#
loop_
_entity.id
_entity.type
_entity.pdbx_description
1 polymer ?
#
loop_
_entity_poly.entity_id
_entity_poly.type
_entity_poly.pdbx_seq_one_letter_code
_entity_poly.pdbx_strand_id
1 'polypeptide(L)'
;MKMSIRTPPRLLELAGQSLLRDKTLAISTLEELPMELFPPLFMEAFNRRCCEALKLMVQAWPFRRLPLRPLMKMPCLEAFQAVLDGLDALLTHGVRPRRWKLQVLDLQDVCENFWMVWSEAMAHGCFLNAMRNKKPVQDCPRMRGQQPLTVFIELWLKNRTLDEYLTCILLWVKNRKDVLHLCCKKLKILGMPFRNIRSILKMVNLDCIQEVEVNCKRILPILTQFTPYLGQMRNLQKLVLSHMDVSRYVSPEQKKEIVAQFTTQFLKLNHLQMLYMNSVSFLEGHLDQLLSCLKTSLKILAITN
;
A
#
# COMPACT_ATOMS: atom_id res chain seq x y z
N MET A 1 3.01 -47.83 18.66
CA MET A 1 2.43 -46.47 18.68
C MET A 1 3.56 -45.46 18.89
N LYS A 2 3.88 -44.62 17.89
CA LYS A 2 4.78 -43.48 18.10
C LYS A 2 3.99 -42.42 18.87
N MET A 3 4.28 -42.24 20.15
CA MET A 3 3.75 -41.09 20.90
C MET A 3 4.48 -39.83 20.42
N SER A 4 3.77 -38.94 19.74
CA SER A 4 4.31 -37.60 19.43
C SER A 4 4.42 -36.84 20.74
N ILE A 5 5.65 -36.56 21.19
CA ILE A 5 5.90 -35.67 22.32
C ILE A 5 5.49 -34.26 21.86
N ARG A 6 4.35 -33.77 22.33
CA ARG A 6 3.93 -32.38 22.09
C ARG A 6 4.72 -31.49 23.05
N THR A 7 5.51 -30.56 22.50
CA THR A 7 6.17 -29.53 23.29
C THR A 7 5.11 -28.73 24.05
N PRO A 8 5.26 -28.51 25.37
CA PRO A 8 4.29 -27.75 26.15
C PRO A 8 4.23 -26.28 25.67
N PRO A 9 3.06 -25.63 25.71
CA PRO A 9 2.91 -24.24 25.29
C PRO A 9 3.76 -23.31 26.14
N ARG A 10 4.36 -22.28 25.52
CA ARG A 10 5.18 -21.29 26.24
C ARG A 10 4.31 -20.41 27.13
N LEU A 11 4.88 -19.81 28.18
CA LEU A 11 4.16 -18.91 29.09
C LEU A 11 3.47 -17.76 28.35
N LEU A 12 4.12 -17.17 27.33
CA LEU A 12 3.53 -16.13 26.50
C LEU A 12 2.32 -16.64 25.70
N GLU A 13 2.37 -17.87 25.21
CA GLU A 13 1.26 -18.50 24.49
C GLU A 13 0.10 -18.80 25.45
N LEU A 14 0.38 -19.21 26.69
CA LEU A 14 -0.63 -19.43 27.73
C LEU A 14 -1.26 -18.12 28.20
N ALA A 15 -0.45 -17.09 28.43
CA ALA A 15 -0.91 -15.75 28.79
C ALA A 15 -1.74 -15.15 27.66
N GLY A 16 -1.30 -15.30 26.40
CA GLY A 16 -2.08 -14.91 25.23
C GLY A 16 -3.37 -15.71 25.10
N GLN A 17 -3.33 -17.02 25.32
CA GLN A 17 -4.55 -17.85 25.31
C GLN A 17 -5.54 -17.43 26.39
N SER A 18 -5.08 -17.09 27.58
CA SER A 18 -5.92 -16.59 28.66
C SER A 18 -6.51 -15.23 28.31
N LEU A 19 -5.66 -14.28 27.91
CA LEU A 19 -6.06 -12.91 27.58
C LEU A 19 -7.03 -12.84 26.40
N LEU A 20 -6.80 -13.64 25.35
CA LEU A 20 -7.62 -13.67 24.15
C LEU A 20 -8.93 -14.47 24.31
N ARG A 21 -9.04 -15.30 25.36
CA ARG A 21 -10.29 -15.99 25.74
C ARG A 21 -11.16 -15.15 26.65
N ASP A 22 -10.59 -14.13 27.29
CA ASP A 22 -11.32 -13.28 28.21
C ASP A 22 -12.32 -12.41 27.45
N LYS A 23 -13.61 -12.71 27.63
CA LYS A 23 -14.72 -11.94 27.06
C LYS A 23 -14.87 -10.56 27.73
N THR A 24 -14.17 -10.32 28.82
CA THR A 24 -14.18 -9.06 29.58
C THR A 24 -12.93 -8.22 29.37
N LEU A 25 -12.08 -8.59 28.41
CA LEU A 25 -10.88 -7.84 28.05
C LEU A 25 -11.21 -6.35 27.85
N ALA A 26 -10.60 -5.49 28.65
CA ALA A 26 -10.81 -4.05 28.60
C ALA A 26 -9.57 -3.31 28.08
N ILE A 27 -9.78 -2.12 27.51
CA ILE A 27 -8.68 -1.25 27.05
C ILE A 27 -7.72 -0.94 28.20
N SER A 28 -8.22 -0.73 29.42
CA SER A 28 -7.41 -0.46 30.62
C SER A 28 -6.42 -1.59 30.91
N THR A 29 -6.83 -2.85 30.77
CA THR A 29 -5.96 -4.01 30.94
C THR A 29 -4.84 -4.03 29.89
N LEU A 30 -5.16 -3.67 28.64
CA LEU A 30 -4.16 -3.53 27.59
C LEU A 30 -3.23 -2.33 27.81
N GLU A 31 -3.73 -1.25 28.43
CA GLU A 31 -2.90 -0.10 28.81
C GLU A 31 -1.91 -0.39 29.94
N GLU A 32 -2.02 -1.49 30.68
CA GLU A 32 -1.03 -1.90 31.68
C GLU A 32 0.03 -2.83 31.10
N LEU A 33 -0.29 -3.51 30.00
CA LEU A 33 0.57 -4.50 29.37
C LEU A 33 1.90 -3.90 28.86
N PRO A 34 3.06 -4.53 29.11
CA PRO A 34 4.33 -4.13 28.50
C PRO A 34 4.25 -4.08 26.97
N MET A 35 4.84 -3.04 26.36
CA MET A 35 4.72 -2.81 24.92
C MET A 35 5.36 -3.91 24.07
N GLU A 36 6.33 -4.63 24.63
CA GLU A 36 7.03 -5.77 24.05
C GLU A 36 6.10 -6.96 23.82
N LEU A 37 5.02 -7.08 24.60
CA LEU A 37 4.05 -8.16 24.49
C LEU A 37 2.96 -7.88 23.45
N PHE A 38 2.77 -6.61 23.05
CA PHE A 38 1.73 -6.24 22.07
C PHE A 38 1.91 -6.93 20.72
N PRO A 39 3.09 -6.87 20.06
CA PRO A 39 3.27 -7.51 18.76
C PRO A 39 3.00 -9.03 18.76
N PRO A 40 3.60 -9.86 19.65
CA PRO A 40 3.33 -11.30 19.64
C PRO A 40 1.88 -11.64 19.98
N LEU A 41 1.25 -10.93 20.92
CA LEU A 41 -0.17 -11.14 21.24
C LEU A 41 -1.08 -10.73 20.07
N PHE A 42 -0.75 -9.67 19.35
CA PHE A 42 -1.52 -9.23 18.20
C PHE A 42 -1.45 -10.25 17.06
N MET A 43 -0.25 -10.78 16.79
CA MET A 43 -0.08 -11.87 15.83
C MET A 43 -0.92 -13.08 16.21
N GLU A 44 -0.89 -13.48 17.48
CA GLU A 44 -1.69 -14.61 17.96
C GLU A 44 -3.19 -14.36 17.85
N ALA A 45 -3.65 -13.17 18.25
CA ALA A 45 -5.04 -12.74 18.10
C ALA A 45 -5.49 -12.75 16.63
N PHE A 46 -4.61 -12.31 15.72
CA PHE A 46 -4.86 -12.29 14.29
C PHE A 46 -4.99 -13.71 13.73
N ASN A 47 -4.04 -14.59 14.05
CA ASN A 47 -4.03 -15.99 13.61
C ASN A 47 -5.23 -16.78 14.14
N ARG A 48 -5.64 -16.50 15.38
CA ARG A 48 -6.82 -17.12 16.01
C ARG A 48 -8.15 -16.46 15.68
N ARG A 49 -8.13 -15.35 14.94
CA ARG A 49 -9.32 -14.56 14.58
C ARG A 49 -10.09 -14.07 15.81
N CYS A 50 -9.37 -13.69 16.86
CA CYS A 50 -9.93 -13.10 18.07
C CYS A 50 -10.33 -11.64 17.79
N CYS A 51 -11.39 -11.43 17.02
CA CYS A 51 -11.79 -10.11 16.49
C CYS A 51 -11.97 -9.03 17.56
N GLU A 52 -12.62 -9.34 18.68
CA GLU A 52 -12.81 -8.35 19.75
C GLU A 52 -11.49 -7.95 20.41
N ALA A 53 -10.59 -8.92 20.63
CA ALA A 53 -9.25 -8.61 21.11
C ALA A 53 -8.47 -7.76 20.11
N LEU A 54 -8.53 -8.07 18.81
CA LEU A 54 -7.88 -7.27 17.76
C LEU A 54 -8.36 -5.82 17.78
N LYS A 55 -9.67 -5.58 17.86
CA LYS A 55 -10.24 -4.23 17.95
C LYS A 55 -9.63 -3.46 19.12
N LEU A 56 -9.63 -4.05 20.32
CA LEU A 56 -9.10 -3.41 21.53
C LEU A 56 -7.57 -3.20 21.46
N MET A 57 -6.83 -4.17 20.92
CA MET A 57 -5.39 -4.06 20.74
C MET A 57 -4.99 -2.97 19.74
N VAL A 58 -5.77 -2.77 18.68
CA VAL A 58 -5.62 -1.63 17.77
C VAL A 58 -5.86 -0.32 18.50
N GLN A 59 -6.91 -0.26 19.33
CA GLN A 59 -7.25 0.92 20.12
C GLN A 59 -6.14 1.31 21.12
N ALA A 60 -5.50 0.31 21.71
CA ALA A 60 -4.39 0.48 22.66
C ALA A 60 -3.00 0.40 22.00
N TRP A 61 -2.89 0.41 20.67
CA TRP A 61 -1.64 0.08 19.97
C TRP A 61 -0.52 1.07 20.33
N PRO A 62 0.60 0.59 20.91
CA PRO A 62 1.60 1.47 21.52
C PRO A 62 2.62 2.03 20.52
N PHE A 63 2.55 1.65 19.23
CA PHE A 63 3.49 2.08 18.20
C PHE A 63 2.84 3.03 17.19
N ARG A 64 3.66 3.83 16.49
CA ARG A 64 3.17 4.74 15.45
C ARG A 64 2.72 4.05 14.16
N ARG A 65 3.22 2.85 13.90
CA ARG A 65 2.96 2.09 12.69
C ARG A 65 2.45 0.70 13.05
N LEU A 66 1.45 0.24 12.31
CA LEU A 66 0.95 -1.13 12.34
C LEU A 66 1.17 -1.77 10.96
N PRO A 67 2.22 -2.60 10.78
CA PRO A 67 2.48 -3.30 9.52
C PRO A 67 1.64 -4.56 9.41
N LEU A 68 0.51 -4.49 8.71
CA LEU A 68 -0.46 -5.59 8.67
C LEU A 68 -0.19 -6.59 7.53
N ARG A 69 0.42 -6.14 6.43
CA ARG A 69 0.62 -6.96 5.22
C ARG A 69 1.28 -8.32 5.48
N PRO A 70 2.33 -8.45 6.32
CA PRO A 70 2.96 -9.75 6.58
C PRO A 70 2.03 -10.77 7.27
N LEU A 71 1.04 -10.31 8.03
CA LEU A 71 0.05 -11.17 8.69
C LEU A 71 -1.05 -11.65 7.73
N MET A 72 -1.24 -10.93 6.63
CA MET A 72 -2.24 -11.25 5.61
C MET A 72 -1.79 -12.34 4.61
N LYS A 73 -0.67 -13.03 4.88
CA LYS A 73 -0.23 -14.21 4.09
C LYS A 73 -1.25 -15.35 4.14
N MET A 74 -2.01 -15.45 5.24
CA MET A 74 -3.20 -16.29 5.33
C MET A 74 -4.46 -15.42 5.19
N PRO A 75 -5.38 -15.73 4.26
CA PRO A 75 -6.57 -14.92 4.10
C PRO A 75 -7.51 -15.08 5.30
N CYS A 76 -7.63 -14.03 6.13
CA CYS A 76 -8.71 -13.84 7.10
C CYS A 76 -9.29 -12.41 6.99
N LEU A 77 -10.40 -12.28 6.26
CA LEU A 77 -11.08 -10.99 6.09
C LEU A 77 -11.69 -10.49 7.40
N GLU A 78 -12.15 -11.40 8.27
CA GLU A 78 -12.75 -11.09 9.58
C GLU A 78 -11.75 -10.36 10.50
N ALA A 79 -10.53 -10.89 10.62
CA ALA A 79 -9.47 -10.27 11.43
C ALA A 79 -9.04 -8.92 10.84
N PHE A 80 -8.97 -8.81 9.51
CA PHE A 80 -8.70 -7.54 8.85
C PHE A 80 -9.79 -6.50 9.12
N GLN A 81 -11.06 -6.90 9.01
CA GLN A 81 -12.20 -6.03 9.32
C GLN A 81 -12.17 -5.60 10.79
N ALA A 82 -11.86 -6.51 11.72
CA ALA A 82 -11.70 -6.18 13.13
C ALA A 82 -10.61 -5.13 13.38
N VAL A 83 -9.52 -5.14 12.61
CA VAL A 83 -8.49 -4.09 12.69
C VAL A 83 -9.04 -2.74 12.22
N LEU A 84 -9.79 -2.71 11.12
CA LEU A 84 -10.43 -1.48 10.64
C LEU A 84 -11.50 -0.96 11.61
N ASP A 85 -12.31 -1.84 12.18
CA ASP A 85 -13.32 -1.49 13.19
C ASP A 85 -12.66 -0.92 14.46
N GLY A 86 -11.51 -1.47 14.86
CA GLY A 86 -10.69 -0.93 15.95
C GLY A 86 -10.23 0.51 15.67
N LEU A 87 -9.75 0.76 14.46
CA LEU A 87 -9.39 2.11 13.99
C LEU A 87 -10.61 3.04 13.90
N ASP A 88 -11.78 2.51 13.57
CA ASP A 88 -13.01 3.29 13.48
C ASP A 88 -13.53 3.78 14.81
N ALA A 89 -13.53 2.91 15.81
CA ALA A 89 -13.86 3.31 17.17
C ALA A 89 -12.96 4.48 17.60
N LEU A 90 -11.68 4.34 17.31
CA LEU A 90 -10.63 5.30 17.54
C LEU A 90 -10.83 6.65 16.81
N LEU A 91 -11.21 6.63 15.53
CA LEU A 91 -11.44 7.84 14.74
C LEU A 91 -12.76 8.54 15.09
N THR A 92 -13.76 7.77 15.53
CA THR A 92 -15.10 8.28 15.86
C THR A 92 -15.16 8.88 17.26
N HIS A 93 -14.46 8.27 18.22
CA HIS A 93 -14.48 8.70 19.60
C HIS A 93 -13.36 9.72 19.84
N GLY A 94 -13.72 10.96 20.14
CA GLY A 94 -12.77 12.04 20.45
C GLY A 94 -11.90 11.80 21.69
N VAL A 95 -12.17 10.73 22.44
CA VAL A 95 -11.38 10.30 23.61
C VAL A 95 -10.34 9.28 23.15
N ARG A 96 -9.09 9.72 23.11
CA ARG A 96 -7.96 8.86 22.77
C ARG A 96 -7.43 8.18 24.03
N PRO A 97 -7.28 6.83 24.05
CA PRO A 97 -6.54 6.14 25.09
C PRO A 97 -5.14 6.76 25.26
N ARG A 98 -4.61 6.76 26.49
CA ARG A 98 -3.34 7.43 26.81
C ARG A 98 -2.19 6.87 26.00
N ARG A 99 -2.26 5.57 25.68
CA ARG A 99 -1.20 4.86 24.95
C ARG A 99 -1.35 4.85 23.44
N TRP A 100 -2.44 5.37 22.87
CA TRP A 100 -2.57 5.42 21.41
C TRP A 100 -1.42 6.22 20.82
N LYS A 101 -0.61 5.58 19.97
CA LYS A 101 0.36 6.27 19.10
C LYS A 101 0.18 6.02 17.61
N LEU A 102 -0.74 5.16 17.20
CA LEU A 102 -0.92 4.72 15.82
C LEU A 102 -1.28 5.87 14.86
N GLN A 103 -0.44 6.09 13.86
CA GLN A 103 -0.59 7.10 12.82
C GLN A 103 -0.56 6.51 11.41
N VAL A 104 -0.03 5.28 11.29
CA VAL A 104 0.21 4.63 10.01
C VAL A 104 -0.29 3.19 10.04
N LEU A 105 -1.27 2.88 9.21
CA LEU A 105 -1.58 1.50 8.82
C LEU A 105 -0.76 1.16 7.57
N ASP A 106 0.14 0.19 7.69
CA ASP A 106 1.05 -0.18 6.60
C ASP A 106 0.64 -1.52 6.00
N LEU A 107 0.10 -1.45 4.78
CA LEU A 107 -0.33 -2.57 3.96
C LEU A 107 0.65 -2.85 2.81
N GLN A 108 1.80 -2.17 2.79
CA GLN A 108 2.84 -2.42 1.79
C GLN A 108 3.64 -3.68 2.17
N ASP A 109 4.22 -4.32 1.15
CA ASP A 109 5.14 -5.43 1.31
C ASP A 109 6.55 -4.92 1.68
N VAL A 110 6.66 -4.25 2.83
CA VAL A 110 7.92 -3.71 3.33
C VAL A 110 8.39 -4.56 4.50
N CYS A 111 9.48 -5.29 4.25
CA CYS A 111 10.38 -5.98 5.18
C CYS A 111 9.77 -6.53 6.47
N GLU A 112 9.80 -7.86 6.57
CA GLU A 112 9.42 -8.73 7.69
C GLU A 112 10.04 -8.32 9.05
N ASN A 113 11.03 -7.43 9.05
CA ASN A 113 11.83 -6.98 10.18
C ASN A 113 11.02 -6.54 11.42
N PHE A 114 9.86 -5.90 11.28
CA PHE A 114 9.06 -5.49 12.45
C PHE A 114 8.62 -6.72 13.24
N TRP A 115 7.92 -7.66 12.60
CA TRP A 115 7.43 -8.87 13.28
C TRP A 115 8.57 -9.81 13.66
N MET A 116 9.64 -9.86 12.86
CA MET A 116 10.84 -10.66 13.13
C MET A 116 11.57 -10.25 14.42
N VAL A 117 11.69 -8.94 14.71
CA VAL A 117 12.32 -8.45 15.95
C VAL A 117 11.52 -8.87 17.18
N TRP A 118 10.20 -9.02 17.04
CA TRP A 118 9.30 -9.41 18.13
C TRP A 118 8.91 -10.88 18.10
N SER A 119 9.52 -11.67 17.22
CA SER A 119 9.25 -13.08 17.01
C SER A 119 10.54 -13.89 17.08
N GLU A 120 10.81 -14.51 18.23
CA GLU A 120 11.88 -15.53 18.33
C GLU A 120 11.66 -16.69 17.35
N ALA A 121 10.39 -17.01 17.03
CA ALA A 121 10.01 -18.10 16.14
C ALA A 121 10.34 -17.85 14.67
N MET A 122 10.36 -16.58 14.22
CA MET A 122 10.79 -16.24 12.86
C MET A 122 12.27 -15.84 12.77
N ALA A 123 12.94 -15.61 13.91
CA ALA A 123 14.34 -15.20 13.98
C ALA A 123 15.37 -16.19 13.38
N HIS A 124 14.96 -17.41 13.04
CA HIS A 124 15.85 -18.45 12.49
C HIS A 124 16.15 -18.28 10.98
N GLY A 125 15.63 -17.23 10.32
CA GLY A 125 15.72 -17.08 8.87
C GLY A 125 16.75 -16.07 8.34
N CYS A 126 17.01 -14.94 9.00
CA CYS A 126 17.89 -13.89 8.44
C CYS A 126 18.22 -12.78 9.45
N PHE A 127 19.32 -12.95 10.19
CA PHE A 127 20.05 -11.82 10.76
C PHE A 127 21.39 -11.73 10.04
N LEU A 128 21.62 -10.67 9.27
CA LEU A 128 22.93 -10.03 9.10
C LEU A 128 22.93 -8.77 8.20
N ASN A 129 21.94 -8.53 7.34
CA ASN A 129 22.02 -7.40 6.39
C ASN A 129 21.10 -6.19 6.66
N ALA A 130 20.15 -6.28 7.60
CA ALA A 130 19.16 -5.22 7.82
C ALA A 130 19.68 -3.98 8.58
N MET A 131 20.84 -4.06 9.26
CA MET A 131 21.37 -2.91 10.03
C MET A 131 22.15 -1.89 9.19
N ARG A 132 22.59 -2.21 7.97
CA ARG A 132 23.51 -1.32 7.21
C ARG A 132 22.82 -0.32 6.28
N ASN A 133 21.54 -0.51 5.97
CA ASN A 133 20.80 0.33 5.02
C ASN A 133 19.64 1.07 5.68
N LYS A 134 19.90 1.82 6.76
CA LYS A 134 18.96 2.84 7.25
C LYS A 134 19.05 4.06 6.33
N LYS A 135 18.41 3.99 5.16
CA LYS A 135 17.84 5.20 4.57
C LYS A 135 16.47 5.37 5.22
N PRO A 136 16.18 6.51 5.88
CA PRO A 136 14.80 6.80 6.26
C PRO A 136 13.98 6.70 4.98
N VAL A 137 12.94 5.86 4.99
CA VAL A 137 11.90 5.94 3.96
C VAL A 137 11.46 7.39 3.99
N GLN A 138 11.61 8.08 2.86
CA GLN A 138 11.29 9.50 2.75
C GLN A 138 9.81 9.65 3.13
N ASP A 139 9.56 10.15 4.33
CA ASP A 139 8.22 10.44 4.82
C ASP A 139 7.56 11.37 3.80
N CYS A 140 6.28 11.14 3.54
CA CYS A 140 5.46 12.04 2.73
C CYS A 140 5.64 13.50 3.21
N PRO A 141 5.48 14.50 2.32
CA PRO A 141 5.62 15.90 2.69
C PRO A 141 4.82 16.21 3.96
N ARG A 142 5.45 16.87 4.95
CA ARG A 142 4.83 17.22 6.23
C ARG A 142 3.54 18.01 6.00
N MET A 143 2.40 17.40 6.31
CA MET A 143 1.09 18.05 6.32
C MET A 143 0.83 18.67 7.71
N ARG A 144 0.37 19.93 7.72
CA ARG A 144 0.13 20.75 8.91
C ARG A 144 -1.37 20.65 9.28
N GLY A 145 -1.72 20.12 10.46
CA GLY A 145 -3.09 19.91 10.95
C GLY A 145 -3.20 18.79 12.00
N GLN A 146 -4.40 18.50 12.52
CA GLN A 146 -4.66 17.24 13.26
C GLN A 146 -4.24 16.10 12.33
N GLN A 147 -3.22 15.32 12.70
CA GLN A 147 -2.60 14.36 11.77
C GLN A 147 -3.62 13.29 11.35
N PRO A 148 -4.03 13.23 10.07
CA PRO A 148 -4.91 12.17 9.59
C PRO A 148 -4.18 10.83 9.66
N LEU A 149 -4.92 9.76 9.94
CA LEU A 149 -4.36 8.41 9.90
C LEU A 149 -4.00 8.09 8.45
N THR A 150 -2.73 7.72 8.22
CA THR A 150 -2.24 7.42 6.88
C THR A 150 -2.27 5.92 6.61
N VAL A 151 -2.83 5.53 5.48
CA VAL A 151 -2.83 4.15 4.98
C VAL A 151 -1.84 4.05 3.85
N PHE A 152 -0.79 3.25 4.05
CA PHE A 152 0.17 2.93 3.00
C PHE A 152 -0.21 1.63 2.32
N ILE A 153 -0.28 1.63 0.99
CA ILE A 153 -0.66 0.45 0.20
C ILE A 153 0.11 0.37 -1.12
N GLU A 154 0.24 -0.84 -1.67
CA GLU A 154 0.59 -1.05 -3.07
C GLU A 154 -0.67 -1.49 -3.84
N LEU A 155 -0.99 -0.82 -4.95
CA LEU A 155 -2.23 -1.07 -5.70
C LEU A 155 -1.95 -1.83 -6.99
N TRP A 156 -2.48 -3.04 -7.09
CA TRP A 156 -2.35 -3.90 -8.27
C TRP A 156 -3.72 -4.10 -8.93
N LEU A 157 -4.01 -3.28 -9.93
CA LEU A 157 -5.29 -3.20 -10.62
C LEU A 157 -5.30 -4.13 -11.86
N LYS A 158 -5.34 -5.45 -11.62
CA LYS A 158 -5.19 -6.50 -12.65
C LYS A 158 -6.48 -7.06 -13.26
N ASN A 159 -7.57 -7.06 -12.50
CA ASN A 159 -8.81 -7.73 -12.89
C ASN A 159 -9.94 -6.72 -13.09
N ARG A 160 -11.08 -7.17 -13.63
CA ARG A 160 -12.31 -6.36 -13.66
C ARG A 160 -12.82 -6.05 -12.24
N THR A 161 -12.54 -6.95 -11.31
CA THR A 161 -12.89 -6.87 -9.89
C THR A 161 -11.64 -6.69 -9.05
N LEU A 162 -11.79 -5.99 -7.93
CA LEU A 162 -10.77 -5.93 -6.88
C LEU A 162 -10.85 -7.22 -6.04
N ASP A 163 -9.75 -7.59 -5.39
CA ASP A 163 -9.83 -8.60 -4.34
C ASP A 163 -10.62 -8.08 -3.13
N GLU A 164 -11.04 -8.98 -2.25
CA GLU A 164 -11.89 -8.66 -1.11
C GLU A 164 -11.23 -7.68 -0.14
N TYR A 165 -9.91 -7.76 0.07
CA TYR A 165 -9.18 -6.84 0.95
C TYR A 165 -9.09 -5.45 0.35
N LEU A 166 -8.72 -5.35 -0.93
CA LEU A 166 -8.71 -4.08 -1.65
C LEU A 166 -10.10 -3.45 -1.70
N THR A 167 -11.14 -4.27 -1.84
CA THR A 167 -12.53 -3.78 -1.80
C THR A 167 -12.88 -3.23 -0.42
N CYS A 168 -12.59 -3.98 0.64
CA CYS A 168 -12.82 -3.60 2.03
C CYS A 168 -12.10 -2.27 2.36
N ILE A 169 -10.79 -2.17 2.10
CA ILE A 169 -10.02 -0.96 2.43
C ILE A 169 -10.48 0.26 1.63
N LEU A 170 -10.81 0.11 0.35
CA LEU A 170 -11.25 1.23 -0.48
C LEU A 170 -12.64 1.73 -0.09
N LEU A 171 -13.55 0.84 0.30
CA LEU A 171 -14.85 1.22 0.87
C LEU A 171 -14.67 1.94 2.21
N TRP A 172 -13.78 1.42 3.05
CA TRP A 172 -13.46 2.03 4.34
C TRP A 172 -12.89 3.45 4.20
N VAL A 173 -11.91 3.65 3.30
CA VAL A 173 -11.32 4.96 2.98
C VAL A 173 -12.35 5.91 2.37
N LYS A 174 -13.20 5.41 1.45
CA LYS A 174 -14.20 6.24 0.76
C LYS A 174 -15.14 6.96 1.72
N ASN A 175 -15.47 6.34 2.85
CA ASN A 175 -16.39 6.89 3.85
C ASN A 175 -15.69 7.83 4.87
N ARG A 176 -14.37 8.03 4.77
CA ARG A 176 -13.55 8.72 5.81
C ARG A 176 -12.50 9.65 5.22
N LYS A 177 -12.82 10.30 4.10
CA LYS A 177 -11.87 11.11 3.31
C LYS A 177 -11.27 12.29 4.09
N ASP A 178 -11.96 12.78 5.11
CA ASP A 178 -11.52 13.94 5.89
C ASP A 178 -10.55 13.58 7.03
N VAL A 179 -10.50 12.30 7.42
CA VAL A 179 -9.69 11.81 8.55
C VAL A 179 -8.64 10.78 8.14
N LEU A 180 -8.74 10.23 6.93
CA LEU A 180 -7.82 9.24 6.37
C LEU A 180 -7.07 9.79 5.16
N HIS A 181 -5.81 9.39 5.06
CA HIS A 181 -4.98 9.67 3.90
C HIS A 181 -4.48 8.37 3.25
N LEU A 182 -4.92 8.08 2.03
CA LEU A 182 -4.49 6.89 1.30
C LEU A 182 -3.27 7.21 0.42
N CYS A 183 -2.10 6.71 0.81
CA CYS A 183 -0.87 6.80 0.04
C CYS A 183 -0.56 5.48 -0.67
N CYS A 184 -0.50 5.54 -2.00
CA CYS A 184 0.00 4.45 -2.82
C CYS A 184 1.42 4.75 -3.29
N LYS A 185 2.40 3.88 -2.99
CA LYS A 185 3.79 4.06 -3.47
C LYS A 185 4.00 3.44 -4.86
N LYS A 186 3.42 2.25 -5.07
CA LYS A 186 3.53 1.48 -6.31
C LYS A 186 2.15 1.18 -6.87
N LEU A 187 1.91 1.62 -8.09
CA LEU A 187 0.66 1.42 -8.82
C LEU A 187 0.93 0.55 -10.05
N LYS A 188 0.29 -0.61 -10.10
CA LYS A 188 0.27 -1.47 -11.29
C LYS A 188 -1.12 -1.49 -11.89
N ILE A 189 -1.22 -1.20 -13.18
CA ILE A 189 -2.47 -1.21 -13.94
C ILE A 189 -2.34 -2.27 -15.03
N LEU A 190 -3.22 -3.27 -14.98
CA LEU A 190 -3.26 -4.33 -15.96
C LEU A 190 -4.72 -4.65 -16.27
N GLY A 191 -5.23 -4.24 -17.43
CA GLY A 191 -6.56 -4.65 -17.93
C GLY A 191 -7.81 -4.18 -17.16
N MET A 192 -7.69 -3.48 -16.02
CA MET A 192 -8.85 -2.91 -15.31
C MET A 192 -9.51 -1.77 -16.12
N PRO A 193 -10.85 -1.68 -16.19
CA PRO A 193 -11.52 -0.57 -16.87
C PRO A 193 -11.17 0.79 -16.25
N PHE A 194 -10.87 1.79 -17.10
CA PHE A 194 -10.43 3.09 -16.62
C PHE A 194 -11.41 3.79 -15.68
N ARG A 195 -12.72 3.60 -15.86
CA ARG A 195 -13.73 4.14 -14.93
C ARG A 195 -13.50 3.73 -13.47
N ASN A 196 -13.05 2.48 -13.25
CA ASN A 196 -12.74 1.95 -11.93
C ASN A 196 -11.41 2.53 -11.43
N ILE A 197 -10.38 2.52 -12.28
CA ILE A 197 -9.07 3.12 -11.99
C ILE A 197 -9.23 4.59 -11.57
N ARG A 198 -10.01 5.36 -12.33
CA ARG A 198 -10.32 6.76 -12.05
C ARG A 198 -10.97 6.95 -10.68
N SER A 199 -11.90 6.08 -10.30
CA SER A 199 -12.53 6.12 -8.97
C SER A 199 -11.49 5.92 -7.87
N ILE A 200 -10.57 4.99 -8.07
CA ILE A 200 -9.49 4.67 -7.12
C ILE A 200 -8.48 5.82 -7.04
N LEU A 201 -8.01 6.35 -8.16
CA LEU A 201 -7.04 7.45 -8.20
C LEU A 201 -7.57 8.72 -7.55
N LYS A 202 -8.88 8.97 -7.56
CA LYS A 202 -9.51 10.09 -6.83
C LYS A 202 -9.46 9.95 -5.30
N MET A 203 -9.21 8.74 -4.78
CA MET A 203 -9.08 8.48 -3.34
C MET A 203 -7.63 8.45 -2.89
N VAL A 204 -6.69 8.33 -3.82
CA VAL A 204 -5.25 8.20 -3.55
C VAL A 204 -4.59 9.57 -3.67
N ASN A 205 -3.69 9.88 -2.73
CA ASN A 205 -2.78 11.00 -2.94
C ASN A 205 -1.73 10.63 -3.99
N LEU A 206 -1.83 11.24 -5.17
CA LEU A 206 -0.98 11.00 -6.33
C LEU A 206 0.48 11.43 -6.10
N ASP A 207 0.74 12.36 -5.17
CA ASP A 207 2.11 12.75 -4.81
C ASP A 207 2.84 11.64 -4.03
N CYS A 208 2.14 10.65 -3.45
CA CYS A 208 2.81 9.51 -2.81
C CYS A 208 3.34 8.48 -3.84
N ILE A 209 2.89 8.53 -5.10
CA ILE A 209 3.20 7.53 -6.13
C ILE A 209 4.63 7.73 -6.64
N GLN A 210 5.45 6.68 -6.54
CA GLN A 210 6.85 6.68 -6.96
C GLN A 210 7.12 5.70 -8.11
N GLU A 211 6.31 4.65 -8.24
CA GLU A 211 6.43 3.67 -9.32
C GLU A 211 5.08 3.40 -9.96
N VAL A 212 5.04 3.48 -11.29
CA VAL A 212 3.86 3.16 -12.09
C VAL A 212 4.22 2.13 -13.15
N GLU A 213 3.43 1.07 -13.22
CA GLU A 213 3.45 0.10 -14.31
C GLU A 213 2.09 0.08 -14.99
N VAL A 214 2.04 0.42 -16.27
CA VAL A 214 0.82 0.40 -17.08
C VAL A 214 0.98 -0.62 -18.20
N ASN A 215 0.19 -1.69 -18.13
CA ASN A 215 0.10 -2.71 -19.16
C ASN A 215 -1.31 -2.70 -19.76
N CYS A 216 -1.41 -2.21 -21.00
CA CYS A 216 -2.70 -1.94 -21.64
C CYS A 216 -2.70 -2.35 -23.11
N LYS A 217 -3.21 -3.55 -23.42
CA LYS A 217 -3.28 -4.10 -24.79
C LYS A 217 -4.03 -3.24 -25.84
N ARG A 218 -4.86 -2.25 -25.46
CA ARG A 218 -5.59 -1.34 -26.39
C ARG A 218 -5.77 0.04 -25.75
N ILE A 219 -5.35 1.11 -26.42
CA ILE A 219 -4.79 2.28 -25.71
C ILE A 219 -5.55 3.56 -25.69
N LEU A 220 -6.03 4.01 -26.83
CA LEU A 220 -6.10 5.47 -26.97
C LEU A 220 -7.10 6.12 -26.01
N PRO A 221 -8.30 5.56 -25.77
CA PRO A 221 -9.21 6.12 -24.78
C PRO A 221 -8.73 6.00 -23.33
N ILE A 222 -7.93 4.99 -22.97
CA ILE A 222 -7.47 4.78 -21.60
C ILE A 222 -6.27 5.67 -21.31
N LEU A 223 -5.32 5.75 -22.26
CA LEU A 223 -4.14 6.58 -22.14
C LEU A 223 -4.51 8.05 -22.05
N THR A 224 -5.36 8.56 -22.94
CA THR A 224 -5.80 9.98 -22.89
C THR A 224 -6.45 10.33 -21.56
N GLN A 225 -7.26 9.42 -20.99
CA GLN A 225 -7.88 9.65 -19.69
C GLN A 225 -6.91 9.49 -18.51
N PHE A 226 -5.87 8.66 -18.65
CA PHE A 226 -4.84 8.47 -17.63
C PHE A 226 -3.80 9.58 -17.62
N THR A 227 -3.46 10.15 -18.78
CA THR A 227 -2.43 11.18 -18.97
C THR A 227 -2.52 12.32 -17.95
N PRO A 228 -3.69 12.93 -17.67
CA PRO A 228 -3.79 13.98 -16.65
C PRO A 228 -3.41 13.53 -15.24
N TYR A 229 -3.64 12.26 -14.88
CA TYR A 229 -3.23 11.71 -13.59
C TYR A 229 -1.73 11.47 -13.54
N LEU A 230 -1.14 10.99 -14.64
CA LEU A 230 0.30 10.81 -14.75
C LEU A 230 1.03 12.13 -14.46
N GLY A 231 0.60 13.24 -15.07
CA GLY A 231 1.20 14.55 -14.83
C GLY A 231 1.03 15.12 -13.41
N GLN A 232 0.16 14.53 -12.59
CA GLN A 232 -0.01 14.87 -11.17
C GLN A 232 0.91 14.06 -10.25
N MET A 233 1.54 12.99 -10.72
CA MET A 233 2.44 12.14 -9.93
C MET A 233 3.84 12.75 -9.87
N ARG A 234 3.98 13.88 -9.16
CA ARG A 234 5.20 14.71 -9.18
C ARG A 234 6.43 13.97 -8.67
N ASN A 235 6.25 13.03 -7.74
CA ASN A 235 7.32 12.22 -7.14
C ASN A 235 7.58 10.89 -7.87
N LEU A 236 7.03 10.71 -9.08
CA LEU A 236 7.23 9.51 -9.88
C LEU A 236 8.71 9.35 -10.26
N GLN A 237 9.30 8.22 -9.89
CA GLN A 237 10.70 7.88 -10.15
C GLN A 237 10.85 6.82 -11.25
N LYS A 238 9.88 5.92 -11.35
CA LYS A 238 9.88 4.81 -12.32
C LYS A 238 8.55 4.74 -13.05
N LEU A 239 8.61 4.74 -14.37
CA LEU A 239 7.47 4.52 -15.25
C LEU A 239 7.75 3.33 -16.17
N VAL A 240 6.84 2.36 -16.17
CA VAL A 240 6.86 1.21 -17.07
C VAL A 240 5.60 1.24 -17.92
N LEU A 241 5.77 1.23 -19.23
CA LEU A 241 4.70 1.23 -20.23
C LEU A 241 4.82 -0.03 -21.07
N SER A 242 3.77 -0.85 -21.13
CA SER A 242 3.79 -2.15 -21.81
C SER A 242 2.58 -2.37 -22.71
N HIS A 243 2.83 -3.00 -23.86
CA HIS A 243 1.86 -3.40 -24.89
C HIS A 243 1.01 -2.24 -25.37
N MET A 244 1.69 -1.15 -25.68
CA MET A 244 1.10 0.11 -26.00
C MET A 244 0.92 0.38 -27.52
N ASP A 245 -0.04 -0.30 -28.18
CA ASP A 245 -0.54 -0.09 -29.56
C ASP A 245 -1.58 1.00 -29.90
N VAL A 246 -1.34 1.67 -31.04
CA VAL A 246 -2.30 2.57 -31.72
C VAL A 246 -3.50 1.78 -32.24
N SER A 247 -4.71 2.27 -31.97
CA SER A 247 -5.92 1.72 -32.59
C SER A 247 -5.93 2.02 -34.10
N ARG A 248 -6.27 1.03 -34.93
CA ARG A 248 -6.41 1.18 -36.40
C ARG A 248 -7.44 2.25 -36.81
N TYR A 249 -8.32 2.65 -35.89
CA TYR A 249 -9.37 3.63 -36.12
C TYR A 249 -8.97 5.08 -35.80
N VAL A 250 -7.71 5.32 -35.38
CA VAL A 250 -7.25 6.66 -35.02
C VAL A 250 -6.50 7.30 -36.19
N SER A 251 -6.92 8.51 -36.55
CA SER A 251 -6.28 9.25 -37.65
C SER A 251 -4.85 9.69 -37.26
N PRO A 252 -3.98 9.98 -38.24
CA PRO A 252 -2.64 10.52 -37.97
C PRO A 252 -2.66 11.81 -37.14
N GLU A 253 -3.64 12.69 -37.35
CA GLU A 253 -3.81 13.95 -36.63
C GLU A 253 -4.17 13.70 -35.17
N GLN A 254 -5.13 12.80 -34.92
CA GLN A 254 -5.50 12.39 -33.58
C GLN A 254 -4.34 11.69 -32.86
N LYS A 255 -3.55 10.87 -33.56
CA LYS A 255 -2.34 10.26 -33.00
C LYS A 255 -1.38 11.35 -32.50
N LYS A 256 -1.09 12.36 -33.34
CA LYS A 256 -0.21 13.48 -32.98
C LYS A 256 -0.73 14.24 -31.76
N GLU A 257 -2.03 14.51 -31.69
CA GLU A 257 -2.65 15.18 -30.53
C GLU A 257 -2.46 14.37 -29.24
N ILE A 258 -2.72 13.06 -29.29
CA ILE A 258 -2.60 12.18 -28.12
C ILE A 258 -1.14 12.06 -27.67
N VAL A 259 -0.21 11.93 -28.62
CA VAL A 259 1.22 11.95 -28.34
C VAL A 259 1.61 13.25 -27.66
N ALA A 260 1.22 14.41 -28.21
CA ALA A 260 1.53 15.71 -27.61
C ALA A 260 0.94 15.86 -26.19
N GLN A 261 -0.32 15.44 -25.97
CA GLN A 261 -0.93 15.45 -24.65
C GLN A 261 -0.17 14.57 -23.64
N PHE A 262 0.29 13.40 -24.10
CA PHE A 262 1.04 12.46 -23.27
C PHE A 262 2.45 12.97 -22.94
N THR A 263 3.22 13.37 -23.95
CA THR A 263 4.62 13.81 -23.79
C THR A 263 4.72 15.07 -22.95
N THR A 264 3.80 16.03 -23.11
CA THR A 264 3.79 17.25 -22.29
C THR A 264 3.64 17.01 -20.79
N GLN A 265 3.10 15.87 -20.35
CA GLN A 265 3.06 15.55 -18.91
C GLN A 265 4.45 15.27 -18.34
N PHE A 266 5.42 14.83 -19.16
CA PHE A 266 6.78 14.56 -18.71
C PHE A 266 7.49 15.82 -18.22
N LEU A 267 7.07 17.01 -18.66
CA LEU A 267 7.53 18.30 -18.13
C LEU A 267 7.22 18.50 -16.63
N LYS A 268 6.27 17.73 -16.09
CA LYS A 268 5.87 17.77 -14.67
C LYS A 268 6.52 16.65 -13.85
N LEU A 269 7.12 15.66 -14.50
CA LEU A 269 7.71 14.48 -13.86
C LEU A 269 9.18 14.73 -13.48
N ASN A 270 9.39 15.71 -12.60
CA ASN A 270 10.72 16.21 -12.23
C ASN A 270 11.60 15.21 -11.48
N HIS A 271 11.06 14.06 -11.07
CA HIS A 271 11.79 13.04 -10.32
C HIS A 271 11.97 11.73 -11.11
N LEU A 272 11.53 11.70 -12.38
CA LEU A 272 11.59 10.50 -13.20
C LEU A 272 13.05 10.16 -13.52
N GLN A 273 13.45 8.95 -13.16
CA GLN A 273 14.81 8.43 -13.34
C GLN A 273 14.83 7.15 -14.18
N MET A 274 13.73 6.41 -14.23
CA MET A 274 13.65 5.13 -14.92
C MET A 274 12.43 5.10 -15.83
N LEU A 275 12.66 4.93 -17.13
CA LEU A 275 11.61 4.76 -18.13
C LEU A 275 11.82 3.44 -18.86
N TYR A 276 10.81 2.57 -18.77
CA TYR A 276 10.77 1.31 -19.49
C TYR A 276 9.60 1.32 -20.46
N MET A 277 9.85 1.01 -21.72
CA MET A 277 8.85 0.96 -22.78
C MET A 277 8.96 -0.40 -23.48
N ASN A 278 7.93 -1.23 -23.35
CA ASN A 278 7.86 -2.54 -23.98
C ASN A 278 6.67 -2.61 -24.96
N SER A 279 6.93 -2.81 -26.24
CA SER A 279 5.94 -2.80 -27.32
C SER A 279 5.08 -1.53 -27.32
N VAL A 280 5.69 -0.35 -27.35
CA VAL A 280 5.00 0.96 -27.25
C VAL A 280 4.93 1.64 -28.63
N SER A 281 4.11 1.10 -29.54
CA SER A 281 4.04 1.59 -30.94
C SER A 281 3.35 2.95 -31.11
N PHE A 282 2.59 3.46 -30.12
CA PHE A 282 1.98 4.79 -30.24
C PHE A 282 2.96 5.96 -30.29
N LEU A 283 4.18 5.76 -29.77
CA LEU A 283 5.27 6.74 -29.82
C LEU A 283 6.19 6.55 -31.04
N GLU A 284 5.88 5.61 -31.94
CA GLU A 284 6.66 5.40 -33.16
C GLU A 284 6.74 6.70 -33.97
N GLY A 285 7.97 7.15 -34.23
CA GLY A 285 8.29 8.41 -34.91
C GLY A 285 8.22 9.68 -34.03
N HIS A 286 7.96 9.55 -32.72
CA HIS A 286 7.74 10.70 -31.81
C HIS A 286 8.49 10.57 -30.47
N LEU A 287 9.44 9.65 -30.36
CA LEU A 287 10.20 9.45 -29.12
C LEU A 287 11.05 10.68 -28.74
N ASP A 288 11.59 11.37 -29.75
CA ASP A 288 12.31 12.64 -29.62
C ASP A 288 11.48 13.69 -28.86
N GLN A 289 10.18 13.78 -29.14
CA GLN A 289 9.27 14.71 -28.47
C GLN A 289 9.13 14.39 -26.98
N LEU A 290 9.02 13.11 -26.62
CA LEU A 290 8.97 12.67 -25.23
C LEU A 290 10.28 13.00 -24.51
N LEU A 291 11.41 12.63 -25.11
CA LEU A 291 12.72 12.82 -24.50
C LEU A 291 13.05 14.30 -24.32
N SER A 292 12.62 15.16 -25.26
CA SER A 292 12.78 16.62 -25.15
C SER A 292 12.00 17.24 -23.98
N CYS A 293 10.96 16.57 -23.50
CA CYS A 293 10.14 17.03 -22.36
C CYS A 293 10.72 16.64 -20.99
N LEU A 294 11.77 15.81 -20.95
CA LEU A 294 12.38 15.37 -19.70
C LEU A 294 13.24 16.50 -19.09
N LYS A 295 12.88 16.92 -17.87
CA LYS A 295 13.68 17.90 -17.10
C LYS A 295 14.85 17.28 -16.36
N THR A 296 14.79 15.98 -16.10
CA THR A 296 15.83 15.22 -15.41
C THR A 296 16.38 14.13 -16.30
N SER A 297 17.70 13.95 -16.27
CA SER A 297 18.35 12.85 -16.97
C SER A 297 17.86 11.51 -16.43
N LEU A 298 17.41 10.64 -17.32
CA LEU A 298 17.09 9.26 -16.98
C LEU A 298 18.38 8.52 -16.63
N LYS A 299 18.36 7.76 -15.55
CA LYS A 299 19.40 6.78 -15.22
C LYS A 299 19.23 5.51 -16.04
N ILE A 300 17.99 5.16 -16.35
CA ILE A 300 17.65 3.97 -17.13
C ILE A 300 16.58 4.35 -18.15
N LEU A 301 16.90 4.10 -19.41
CA LEU A 301 15.95 4.06 -20.51
C LEU A 301 16.06 2.69 -21.15
N ALA A 302 14.98 1.92 -21.15
CA ALA A 302 14.92 0.62 -21.80
C ALA A 302 13.73 0.61 -22.76
N ILE A 303 14.02 0.28 -24.02
CA ILE A 303 13.02 0.22 -25.09
C ILE A 303 13.12 -1.15 -25.74
N THR A 304 12.03 -1.89 -25.70
CA THR A 304 11.87 -3.18 -26.37
C THR A 304 10.63 -3.11 -27.25
N ASN A 305 10.71 -3.68 -28.45
CA ASN A 305 9.59 -3.75 -29.39
C ASN A 305 8.78 -5.03 -29.16
#